data_AF-A0A3B9HGT6-F1
#
_entry.id   AF-A0A3B9HGT6-F1
#
_cell.length_a   1.000
_cell.length_b   1.000
_cell.length_c   1.000
_cell.angle_alpha   90.00
_cell.angle_beta   90.00
_cell.angle_gamma   90.00
#
_symmetry.space_group_name_H-M   'P 1'
#
loop_
_entity.id
_entity.type
_entity.pdbx_description
1 polymer ?
#
loop_
_entity_poly.entity_id
_entity_poly.type
_entity_poly.pdbx_seq_one_letter_code
_entity_poly.pdbx_strand_id
1 'polypeptide(L)'
;GHEITEFPFFTFLFADLHAHLIALPFTLLVIGISMSIILSSRGRIPGKVEDTARLLLLGLSLGSLRAINTWDLPTYVFISVGSVGIGQFVRHGGINLSVIYKTGLKSMLVLTVAFIAFIPYHLTTVTYFSGIEATTNMTTFNQLVSINGLFLFLIASGSIYLLRAKFGTLLSGLRWLGRGTLNPRVLSSTEICLSLILLLALGYIVTALLKGFLGGALPVSIFLMILVIAAAFRKCRQEMNEQPVLLFASLMAAGGLSIIAFLEIWRIEGDIDRMNSVFKFYTQAWVLLALASVYFLYRIIPTIRNTSSLIKFPLIGLASVLVLAGLIYPVMGTRDRLRDRFNGNVTPLTLNGYAYLEGTTYSDIKGAIDLGSDFEGIKWLRENVKGSPVIVEGITPTYRWGGRVSVHTGLPTVVGWKWHQEQQRWGMKHLVSSRQEDVNSIYSLPTAAAELIDKYEVEYVYIGELERLYYPNDSLEKLTQGLNGKLSRVFESDSVIILKVSR
;
A
#
# COMPACT_ATOMS: atom_id res chain seq x y z
N GLY A 1 7.01 1.17 18.10
CA GLY A 1 6.33 2.44 18.38
C GLY A 1 7.05 3.60 17.72
N HIS A 2 7.19 3.56 16.40
CA HIS A 2 7.59 4.63 15.48
C HIS A 2 7.13 4.27 14.04
N GLU A 3 6.26 3.26 13.91
CA GLU A 3 5.86 2.68 12.64
C GLU A 3 4.75 3.53 12.00
N ILE A 4 4.99 3.98 10.78
CA ILE A 4 3.96 4.60 9.93
C ILE A 4 2.99 3.52 9.49
N THR A 5 1.69 3.74 9.71
CA THR A 5 0.63 2.92 9.12
C THR A 5 -0.03 3.72 8.01
N GLU A 6 0.25 3.33 6.77
CA GLU A 6 -0.49 3.85 5.62
C GLU A 6 -1.71 2.98 5.31
N PHE A 7 -2.76 3.64 4.88
CA PHE A 7 -3.97 3.05 4.29
C PHE A 7 -4.37 3.94 3.11
N PRO A 8 -5.19 3.46 2.15
CA PRO A 8 -5.33 4.14 0.86
C PRO A 8 -5.56 5.65 0.94
N PHE A 9 -6.48 6.11 1.81
CA PHE A 9 -6.75 7.54 1.97
C PHE A 9 -5.55 8.35 2.48
N PHE A 10 -4.71 7.80 3.38
CA PHE A 10 -3.45 8.44 3.80
C PHE A 10 -2.57 8.73 2.57
N THR A 11 -2.36 7.72 1.73
CA THR A 11 -1.46 7.87 0.57
C THR A 11 -2.00 8.88 -0.44
N PHE A 12 -3.33 8.91 -0.67
CA PHE A 12 -3.97 9.95 -1.49
C PHE A 12 -3.84 11.35 -0.86
N LEU A 13 -3.97 11.47 0.46
CA LEU A 13 -3.90 12.75 1.17
C LEU A 13 -2.48 13.36 1.10
N PHE A 14 -1.44 12.53 1.16
CA PHE A 14 -0.06 12.97 1.00
C PHE A 14 0.31 13.26 -0.47
N ALA A 15 -0.59 12.97 -1.42
CA ALA A 15 -0.38 13.07 -2.86
C ALA A 15 0.89 12.33 -3.30
N ASP A 16 1.17 11.22 -2.64
CA ASP A 16 2.43 10.53 -2.75
C ASP A 16 2.33 9.37 -3.73
N LEU A 17 2.90 9.54 -4.93
CA LEU A 17 2.86 8.55 -6.02
C LEU A 17 3.85 7.40 -5.77
N HIS A 18 3.73 6.76 -4.61
CA HIS A 18 4.52 5.59 -4.25
C HIS A 18 4.04 4.33 -4.97
N ALA A 19 4.92 3.33 -5.01
CA ALA A 19 4.68 2.03 -5.61
C ALA A 19 3.35 1.38 -5.17
N HIS A 20 3.00 1.45 -3.88
CA HIS A 20 1.74 0.89 -3.37
C HIS A 20 0.51 1.67 -3.86
N LEU A 21 0.60 2.98 -4.06
CA LEU A 21 -0.48 3.77 -4.67
C LEU A 21 -0.71 3.36 -6.12
N ILE A 22 0.37 3.28 -6.90
CA ILE A 22 0.34 2.86 -8.30
C ILE A 22 -0.21 1.44 -8.43
N ALA A 23 0.11 0.55 -7.47
CA ALA A 23 -0.34 -0.84 -7.49
C ALA A 23 -1.85 -1.00 -7.22
N LEU A 24 -2.49 -0.11 -6.46
CA LEU A 24 -3.93 -0.24 -6.09
C LEU A 24 -4.87 -0.57 -7.26
N PRO A 25 -4.88 0.15 -8.40
CA PRO A 25 -5.73 -0.21 -9.53
C PRO A 25 -5.42 -1.61 -10.11
N PHE A 26 -4.15 -2.03 -10.11
CA PHE A 26 -3.73 -3.34 -10.61
C PHE A 26 -4.10 -4.47 -9.66
N THR A 27 -4.04 -4.24 -8.34
CA THR A 27 -4.48 -5.23 -7.35
C THR A 27 -5.98 -5.47 -7.45
N LEU A 28 -6.77 -4.41 -7.63
CA LEU A 28 -8.21 -4.50 -7.89
C LEU A 28 -8.51 -5.21 -9.22
N LEU A 29 -7.71 -4.97 -10.26
CA LEU A 29 -7.82 -5.69 -11.53
C LEU A 29 -7.59 -7.20 -11.35
N VAL A 30 -6.54 -7.60 -10.62
CA VAL A 30 -6.26 -9.02 -10.32
C VAL A 30 -7.41 -9.65 -9.53
N ILE A 31 -7.93 -8.97 -8.52
CA ILE A 31 -9.09 -9.44 -7.74
C ILE A 31 -10.35 -9.54 -8.62
N GLY A 32 -10.59 -8.57 -9.49
CA GLY A 32 -11.73 -8.54 -10.41
C GLY A 32 -11.69 -9.70 -11.42
N ILE A 33 -10.52 -9.96 -12.03
CA ILE A 33 -10.33 -11.10 -12.93
C ILE A 33 -10.48 -12.43 -12.16
N SER A 34 -9.93 -12.52 -10.95
CA SER A 34 -10.08 -13.69 -10.06
C SER A 34 -11.55 -13.97 -9.76
N MET A 35 -12.34 -12.94 -9.45
CA MET A 35 -13.78 -13.05 -9.26
C MET A 35 -14.50 -13.48 -10.56
N SER A 36 -14.10 -12.94 -11.71
CA SER A 36 -14.65 -13.35 -13.02
C SER A 36 -14.44 -14.83 -13.29
N ILE A 37 -13.27 -15.39 -12.95
CA ILE A 37 -12.99 -16.83 -13.06
C ILE A 37 -13.98 -17.63 -12.22
N ILE A 38 -14.22 -17.23 -10.97
CA ILE A 38 -15.14 -17.92 -10.05
C ILE A 38 -16.58 -17.83 -10.54
N LEU A 39 -17.03 -16.66 -11.00
CA LEU A 39 -18.38 -16.47 -11.53
C LEU A 39 -18.61 -17.27 -12.81
N SER A 40 -17.61 -17.33 -13.70
CA SER A 40 -17.69 -18.14 -14.93
C SER A 40 -17.86 -19.64 -14.65
N SER A 41 -17.41 -20.11 -13.48
CA SER A 41 -17.54 -21.50 -13.06
C SER A 41 -18.93 -21.88 -12.57
N ARG A 42 -19.81 -20.91 -12.29
CA ARG A 42 -21.21 -21.14 -11.87
C ARG A 42 -22.18 -21.30 -13.04
N GLY A 43 -21.83 -20.77 -14.21
CA GLY A 43 -22.74 -20.61 -15.34
C GLY A 43 -22.43 -21.55 -16.50
N ARG A 44 -22.70 -21.07 -17.72
CA ARG A 44 -22.28 -21.74 -18.95
C ARG A 44 -20.78 -22.02 -18.91
N ILE A 45 -20.38 -23.23 -19.30
CA ILE A 45 -18.97 -23.57 -19.49
C ILE A 45 -18.36 -22.54 -20.47
N PRO A 46 -17.42 -21.69 -20.03
CA PRO A 46 -16.83 -20.70 -20.92
C PRO A 46 -16.14 -21.40 -22.08
N GLY A 47 -16.14 -20.76 -23.24
CA GLY A 47 -15.37 -21.27 -24.38
C GLY A 47 -13.90 -21.38 -24.02
N LYS A 48 -13.17 -22.35 -24.60
CA LYS A 48 -11.72 -22.52 -24.33
C LYS A 48 -10.95 -21.21 -24.49
N VAL A 49 -11.27 -20.44 -25.53
CA VAL A 49 -10.66 -19.13 -25.81
C VAL A 49 -10.89 -18.14 -24.67
N GLU A 50 -12.11 -18.05 -24.15
CA GLU A 50 -12.50 -17.12 -23.09
C GLU A 50 -11.84 -17.49 -21.75
N ASP A 51 -11.80 -18.79 -21.42
CA ASP A 51 -11.13 -19.31 -20.22
C ASP A 51 -9.61 -19.06 -20.29
N THR A 52 -8.99 -19.32 -21.44
CA THR A 52 -7.57 -19.01 -21.67
C THR A 52 -7.30 -17.51 -21.60
N ALA A 53 -8.10 -16.67 -22.25
CA ALA A 53 -7.94 -15.22 -22.23
C ALA A 53 -7.98 -14.64 -20.81
N ARG A 54 -8.90 -15.11 -19.96
CA ARG A 54 -8.94 -14.73 -18.53
C ARG A 54 -7.65 -15.11 -17.81
N LEU A 55 -7.11 -16.30 -18.04
CA LEU A 55 -5.87 -16.75 -17.40
C LEU A 55 -4.64 -15.96 -17.89
N LEU A 56 -4.59 -15.64 -19.19
CA LEU A 56 -3.53 -14.80 -19.75
C LEU A 56 -3.58 -13.38 -19.18
N LEU A 57 -4.77 -12.77 -19.11
CA LEU A 57 -4.97 -11.45 -18.51
C LEU A 57 -4.63 -11.45 -17.02
N LEU A 58 -5.00 -12.52 -16.29
CA LEU A 58 -4.63 -12.69 -14.89
C LEU A 58 -3.11 -12.77 -14.74
N GLY A 59 -2.43 -13.55 -15.57
CA GLY A 59 -0.97 -13.68 -15.58
C GLY A 59 -0.29 -12.35 -15.87
N LEU A 60 -0.72 -11.62 -16.90
CA LEU A 60 -0.16 -10.32 -17.25
C LEU A 60 -0.34 -9.30 -16.11
N SER A 61 -1.54 -9.23 -15.53
CA SER A 61 -1.84 -8.32 -14.41
C SER A 61 -1.09 -8.70 -13.13
N LEU A 62 -0.88 -9.99 -12.88
CA LEU A 62 -0.10 -10.47 -11.74
C LEU A 62 1.40 -10.18 -11.91
N GLY A 63 1.92 -10.33 -13.14
CA GLY A 63 3.30 -9.99 -13.47
C GLY A 63 3.60 -8.50 -13.27
N SER A 64 2.66 -7.62 -13.63
CA SER A 64 2.85 -6.18 -13.47
C SER A 64 2.98 -5.77 -12.00
N LEU A 65 2.29 -6.45 -11.08
CA LEU A 65 2.42 -6.19 -9.64
C LEU A 65 3.84 -6.41 -9.15
N ARG A 66 4.58 -7.42 -9.67
CA ARG A 66 5.98 -7.62 -9.30
C ARG A 66 6.89 -6.46 -9.75
N ALA A 67 6.58 -5.86 -10.90
CA ALA A 67 7.35 -4.72 -11.43
C ALA A 67 7.00 -3.40 -10.73
N ILE A 68 5.74 -3.21 -10.34
CA ILE A 68 5.27 -2.01 -9.65
C ILE A 68 5.65 -2.03 -8.17
N ASN A 69 5.32 -3.13 -7.48
CA ASN A 69 5.53 -3.31 -6.05
C ASN A 69 5.80 -4.78 -5.73
N THR A 70 7.07 -5.18 -5.78
CA THR A 70 7.54 -6.58 -5.71
C THR A 70 6.85 -7.44 -4.64
N TRP A 71 6.60 -6.89 -3.45
CA TRP A 71 6.02 -7.63 -2.32
C TRP A 71 4.49 -7.79 -2.36
N ASP A 72 3.82 -7.25 -3.37
CA ASP A 72 2.42 -7.58 -3.67
C ASP A 72 2.31 -9.00 -4.26
N LEU A 73 3.35 -9.46 -4.96
CA LEU A 73 3.31 -10.73 -5.71
C LEU A 73 2.89 -11.94 -4.85
N PRO A 74 3.47 -12.23 -3.66
CA PRO A 74 3.08 -13.41 -2.88
C PRO A 74 1.59 -13.41 -2.54
N THR A 75 1.06 -12.26 -2.12
CA THR A 75 -0.36 -12.07 -1.77
C THR A 75 -1.26 -12.33 -2.97
N TYR A 76 -0.97 -11.71 -4.12
CA TYR A 76 -1.84 -11.83 -5.28
C TYR A 76 -1.64 -13.14 -6.05
N VAL A 77 -0.50 -13.82 -5.92
CA VAL A 77 -0.33 -15.22 -6.33
C VAL A 77 -1.27 -16.11 -5.51
N PHE A 78 -1.29 -15.94 -4.18
CA PHE A 78 -2.20 -16.69 -3.32
C PHE A 78 -3.67 -16.48 -3.70
N ILE A 79 -4.09 -15.23 -3.92
CA ILE A 79 -5.47 -14.92 -4.38
C ILE A 79 -5.74 -15.53 -5.76
N SER A 80 -4.81 -15.41 -6.71
CA SER A 80 -4.96 -15.93 -8.08
C SER A 80 -5.09 -17.45 -8.10
N VAL A 81 -4.15 -18.16 -7.47
CA VAL A 81 -4.15 -19.63 -7.37
C VAL A 81 -5.39 -20.11 -6.62
N GLY A 82 -5.75 -19.46 -5.51
CA GLY A 82 -6.95 -19.77 -4.75
C GLY A 82 -8.23 -19.59 -5.57
N SER A 83 -8.31 -18.53 -6.38
CA SER A 83 -9.47 -18.27 -7.25
C SER A 83 -9.62 -19.32 -8.35
N VAL A 84 -8.51 -19.74 -8.98
CA VAL A 84 -8.49 -20.82 -9.97
C VAL A 84 -8.93 -22.13 -9.32
N GLY A 85 -8.43 -22.41 -8.10
CA GLY A 85 -8.78 -23.59 -7.31
C GLY A 85 -10.27 -23.63 -6.94
N ILE A 86 -10.81 -22.53 -6.42
CA ILE A 86 -12.25 -22.38 -6.16
C ILE A 86 -13.04 -22.58 -7.46
N GLY A 87 -12.60 -21.97 -8.55
CA GLY A 87 -13.22 -22.14 -9.86
C GLY A 87 -13.26 -23.60 -10.32
N GLN A 88 -12.20 -24.38 -10.12
CA GLN A 88 -12.17 -25.81 -10.46
C GLN A 88 -13.01 -26.66 -9.50
N PHE A 89 -12.95 -26.38 -8.20
CA PHE A 89 -13.76 -27.03 -7.17
C PHE A 89 -15.26 -26.92 -7.51
N VAL A 90 -15.71 -25.74 -7.92
CA VAL A 90 -17.11 -25.48 -8.30
C VAL A 90 -17.49 -26.23 -9.57
N ARG A 91 -16.66 -26.17 -10.63
CA ARG A 91 -16.93 -26.86 -11.90
C ARG A 91 -17.05 -28.37 -11.76
N HIS A 92 -16.33 -28.95 -10.81
CA HIS A 92 -16.24 -30.40 -10.63
C HIS A 92 -17.00 -30.91 -9.40
N GLY A 93 -17.74 -30.05 -8.71
CA GLY A 93 -18.63 -30.44 -7.61
C GLY A 93 -17.93 -30.99 -6.36
N GLY A 94 -16.65 -30.67 -6.14
CA GLY A 94 -15.90 -31.19 -4.99
C GLY A 94 -14.40 -31.25 -5.19
N ILE A 95 -13.68 -31.77 -4.19
CA ILE A 95 -12.25 -32.04 -4.28
C ILE A 95 -12.06 -33.41 -4.92
N ASN A 96 -11.32 -33.46 -6.02
CA ASN A 96 -10.87 -34.70 -6.66
C ASN A 96 -9.52 -34.47 -7.35
N LEU A 97 -8.89 -35.55 -7.82
CA LEU A 97 -7.57 -35.47 -8.45
C LEU A 97 -7.56 -34.58 -9.71
N SER A 98 -8.65 -34.58 -10.50
CA SER A 98 -8.80 -33.69 -11.66
C SER A 98 -8.84 -32.22 -11.25
N VAL A 99 -9.45 -31.86 -10.13
CA VAL A 99 -9.47 -30.48 -9.62
C VAL A 99 -8.07 -30.03 -9.25
N ILE A 100 -7.32 -30.85 -8.53
CA ILE A 100 -5.93 -30.54 -8.15
C ILE A 100 -5.07 -30.38 -9.41
N TYR A 101 -5.14 -31.34 -10.33
CA TYR A 101 -4.39 -31.31 -11.59
C TYR A 101 -4.71 -30.07 -12.43
N LYS A 102 -6.00 -29.77 -12.67
CA LYS A 102 -6.41 -28.61 -13.47
C LYS A 102 -6.09 -27.28 -12.79
N THR A 103 -6.16 -27.22 -11.46
CA THR A 103 -5.74 -26.05 -10.69
C THR A 103 -4.24 -25.83 -10.85
N GLY A 104 -3.43 -26.88 -10.72
CA GLY A 104 -1.99 -26.83 -10.94
C GLY A 104 -1.64 -26.34 -12.35
N LEU A 105 -2.23 -26.96 -13.38
CA LEU A 105 -1.96 -26.62 -14.78
C LEU A 105 -2.34 -25.16 -15.11
N LYS A 106 -3.53 -24.72 -14.70
CA LYS A 106 -4.00 -23.34 -14.97
C LYS A 106 -3.23 -22.29 -14.18
N SER A 107 -2.91 -22.58 -12.93
CA SER A 107 -2.05 -21.71 -12.11
C SER A 107 -0.64 -21.63 -12.69
N MET A 108 -0.09 -22.73 -13.18
CA MET A 108 1.20 -22.74 -13.87
C MET A 108 1.18 -21.84 -15.10
N LEU A 109 0.13 -21.91 -15.93
CA LEU A 109 -0.04 -21.00 -17.07
C LEU A 109 -0.03 -19.52 -16.62
N VAL A 110 -0.81 -19.18 -15.59
CA VAL A 110 -0.87 -17.81 -15.04
C VAL A 110 0.52 -17.34 -14.59
N LEU A 111 1.24 -18.17 -13.82
CA LEU A 111 2.57 -17.84 -13.29
C LEU A 111 3.63 -17.75 -14.40
N THR A 112 3.57 -18.63 -15.40
CA THR A 112 4.45 -18.58 -16.57
C THR A 112 4.24 -17.29 -17.36
N VAL A 113 2.99 -16.88 -17.59
CA VAL A 113 2.71 -15.60 -18.27
C VAL A 113 3.18 -14.42 -17.43
N ALA A 114 2.94 -14.44 -16.11
CA ALA A 114 3.39 -13.39 -15.20
C ALA A 114 4.91 -13.20 -15.22
N PHE A 115 5.68 -14.30 -15.33
CA PHE A 115 7.13 -14.25 -15.45
C PHE A 115 7.60 -13.82 -16.84
N ILE A 116 7.08 -14.45 -17.91
CA ILE A 116 7.52 -14.21 -19.29
C ILE A 116 7.26 -12.76 -19.72
N ALA A 117 6.09 -12.21 -19.38
CA ALA A 117 5.72 -10.85 -19.77
C ALA A 117 6.64 -9.77 -19.19
N PHE A 118 7.38 -10.08 -18.12
CA PHE A 118 8.27 -9.15 -17.41
C PHE A 118 9.72 -9.65 -17.34
N ILE A 119 10.15 -10.51 -18.28
CA ILE A 119 11.54 -10.98 -18.39
C ILE A 119 12.55 -9.81 -18.40
N PRO A 120 12.37 -8.72 -19.18
CA PRO A 120 13.33 -7.63 -19.17
C PRO A 120 13.55 -7.06 -17.76
N TYR A 121 12.46 -6.86 -17.00
CA TYR A 121 12.55 -6.41 -15.61
C TYR A 121 13.27 -7.42 -14.71
N HIS A 122 13.00 -8.72 -14.86
CA HIS A 122 13.67 -9.76 -14.06
C HIS A 122 15.17 -9.87 -14.33
N LEU A 123 15.60 -9.57 -15.55
CA LEU A 123 17.01 -9.63 -15.93
C LEU A 123 17.80 -8.38 -15.50
N THR A 124 17.13 -7.22 -15.37
CA THR A 124 17.81 -5.94 -15.11
C THR A 124 17.60 -5.40 -13.69
N THR A 125 16.63 -5.91 -12.93
CA THR A 125 16.35 -5.40 -11.58
C THR A 125 17.49 -5.73 -10.62
N VAL A 126 17.86 -4.75 -9.80
CA VAL A 126 18.83 -4.90 -8.72
C VAL A 126 18.12 -4.76 -7.39
N THR A 127 18.22 -5.77 -6.53
CA THR A 127 17.66 -5.75 -5.18
C THR A 127 18.76 -5.84 -4.13
N TYR A 128 18.77 -4.92 -3.19
CA TYR A 128 19.74 -4.89 -2.09
C TYR A 128 19.27 -5.61 -0.83
N PHE A 129 17.96 -5.84 -0.72
CA PHE A 129 17.34 -6.53 0.40
C PHE A 129 16.41 -7.60 -0.14
N SER A 130 16.58 -8.83 0.32
CA SER A 130 15.76 -9.97 -0.11
C SER A 130 15.43 -10.93 1.02
N GLY A 131 16.05 -10.76 2.19
CA GLY A 131 15.81 -11.56 3.37
C GLY A 131 14.52 -11.19 4.11
N ILE A 132 14.21 -12.07 5.06
CA ILE A 132 13.16 -11.89 6.05
C ILE A 132 13.84 -12.02 7.42
N GLU A 133 13.49 -11.13 8.34
CA GLU A 133 14.01 -11.10 9.71
C GLU A 133 12.87 -11.20 10.71
N ALA A 134 13.18 -11.57 11.96
CA ALA A 134 12.20 -11.51 13.03
C ALA A 134 11.74 -10.07 13.28
N THR A 135 10.46 -9.89 13.59
CA THR A 135 9.90 -8.56 13.86
C THR A 135 10.46 -7.96 15.16
N THR A 136 10.63 -6.64 15.21
CA THR A 136 11.16 -5.95 16.41
C THR A 136 10.10 -5.57 17.42
N ASN A 137 8.87 -5.33 16.95
CA ASN A 137 7.73 -4.89 17.77
C ASN A 137 6.47 -5.66 17.36
N MET A 138 5.47 -5.69 18.23
CA MET A 138 4.17 -6.30 17.94
C MET A 138 3.02 -5.28 18.00
N THR A 139 1.99 -5.50 17.20
CA THR A 139 0.80 -4.65 17.13
C THR A 139 -0.13 -4.97 18.30
N THR A 140 -0.45 -3.96 19.10
CA THR A 140 -1.39 -4.09 20.21
C THR A 140 -2.83 -4.24 19.71
N PHE A 141 -3.71 -4.73 20.58
CA PHE A 141 -5.13 -4.88 20.24
C PHE A 141 -5.78 -3.53 19.86
N ASN A 142 -5.47 -2.48 20.62
CA ASN A 142 -6.02 -1.14 20.38
C ASN A 142 -5.57 -0.57 19.03
N GLN A 143 -4.30 -0.76 18.66
CA GLN A 143 -3.78 -0.36 17.34
C GLN A 143 -4.41 -1.16 16.20
N LEU A 144 -4.65 -2.47 16.39
CA LEU A 144 -5.31 -3.27 15.38
C LEU A 144 -6.76 -2.80 15.16
N VAL A 145 -7.51 -2.57 16.24
CA VAL A 145 -8.92 -2.15 16.18
C VAL A 145 -9.07 -0.71 15.67
N SER A 146 -8.12 0.19 15.96
CA SER A 146 -8.19 1.57 15.47
C SER A 146 -8.11 1.67 13.94
N ILE A 147 -7.39 0.76 13.28
CA ILE A 147 -7.22 0.74 11.83
C ILE A 147 -8.19 -0.24 11.14
N ASN A 148 -8.33 -1.46 11.67
CA ASN A 148 -9.05 -2.54 11.01
C ASN A 148 -10.38 -2.89 11.69
N GLY A 149 -10.76 -2.21 12.78
CA GLY A 149 -11.88 -2.58 13.64
C GLY A 149 -13.19 -2.81 12.91
N LEU A 150 -13.54 -1.93 11.94
CA LEU A 150 -14.73 -2.08 11.12
C LEU A 150 -14.72 -3.40 10.33
N PHE A 151 -13.61 -3.70 9.64
CA PHE A 151 -13.51 -4.91 8.82
C PHE A 151 -13.54 -6.17 9.68
N LEU A 152 -12.77 -6.19 10.76
CA LEU A 152 -12.72 -7.33 11.68
C LEU A 152 -14.09 -7.58 12.31
N PHE A 153 -14.80 -6.53 12.72
CA PHE A 153 -16.14 -6.64 13.28
C PHE A 153 -17.15 -7.22 12.28
N LEU A 154 -17.15 -6.75 11.04
CA LEU A 154 -18.07 -7.23 10.00
C LEU A 154 -17.77 -8.68 9.60
N ILE A 155 -16.49 -9.03 9.43
CA ILE A 155 -16.06 -10.40 9.12
C ILE A 155 -16.41 -11.35 10.27
N ALA A 156 -16.14 -10.96 11.51
CA ALA A 156 -16.47 -11.75 12.70
C ALA A 156 -17.97 -11.97 12.81
N SER A 157 -18.75 -10.89 12.77
CA SER A 157 -20.21 -10.93 12.88
C SER A 157 -20.83 -11.78 11.78
N GLY A 158 -20.32 -11.66 10.55
CA GLY A 158 -20.80 -12.45 9.40
C GLY A 158 -20.44 -13.91 9.52
N SER A 159 -19.23 -14.22 9.95
CA SER A 159 -18.81 -15.62 10.15
C SER A 159 -19.58 -16.28 11.29
N ILE A 160 -19.80 -15.59 12.41
CA ILE A 160 -20.64 -16.07 13.52
C ILE A 160 -22.07 -16.31 13.03
N TYR A 161 -22.62 -15.38 12.25
CA TYR A 161 -23.94 -15.54 11.64
C TYR A 161 -24.03 -16.82 10.80
N LEU A 162 -23.06 -17.04 9.91
CA LEU A 162 -23.02 -18.22 9.05
C LEU A 162 -22.92 -19.52 9.88
N LEU A 163 -22.34 -19.45 11.08
CA LEU A 163 -22.18 -20.57 12.01
C LEU A 163 -23.31 -20.69 13.06
N ARG A 164 -24.30 -19.79 13.07
CA ARG A 164 -25.32 -19.69 14.14
C ARG A 164 -26.05 -20.99 14.47
N ALA A 165 -26.34 -21.80 13.46
CA ALA A 165 -27.03 -23.08 13.66
C ALA A 165 -26.17 -24.05 14.47
N LYS A 166 -24.86 -24.10 14.21
CA LYS A 166 -23.92 -24.93 14.96
C LYS A 166 -23.71 -24.42 16.39
N PHE A 167 -23.63 -23.10 16.57
CA PHE A 167 -23.54 -22.50 17.91
C PHE A 167 -24.80 -22.75 18.75
N GLY A 168 -25.99 -22.70 18.14
CA GLY A 168 -27.24 -23.04 18.83
C GLY A 168 -27.26 -24.49 19.34
N THR A 169 -26.83 -25.44 18.50
CA THR A 169 -26.69 -26.85 18.89
C THR A 169 -25.67 -27.01 20.02
N LEU A 170 -24.50 -26.37 19.91
CA LEU A 170 -23.44 -26.42 20.93
C LEU A 170 -23.93 -25.90 22.29
N LEU A 171 -24.55 -24.71 22.32
CA LEU A 171 -25.07 -24.10 23.55
C LEU A 171 -26.19 -24.93 24.19
N SER A 172 -27.03 -25.56 23.37
CA SER A 172 -28.04 -26.50 23.87
C SER A 172 -27.40 -27.76 24.48
N GLY A 173 -26.31 -28.28 23.90
CA GLY A 173 -25.54 -29.39 24.44
C GLY A 173 -24.83 -29.07 25.77
N LEU A 174 -24.28 -27.85 25.91
CA LEU A 174 -23.68 -27.38 27.18
C LEU A 174 -24.71 -27.23 28.30
N ARG A 175 -25.93 -26.76 27.99
CA ARG A 175 -27.05 -26.74 28.96
C ARG A 175 -27.47 -28.15 29.40
N TRP A 176 -27.30 -29.14 28.54
CA TRP A 176 -27.57 -30.55 28.82
C TRP A 176 -26.50 -31.21 29.69
N LEU A 177 -25.22 -30.83 29.53
CA LEU A 177 -24.13 -31.23 30.44
C LEU A 177 -24.42 -30.84 31.90
N GLY A 178 -25.08 -29.70 32.13
CA GLY A 178 -25.56 -29.28 33.46
C GLY A 178 -26.79 -30.03 33.97
N ARG A 179 -27.45 -30.86 33.15
CA ARG A 179 -28.69 -31.62 33.49
C ARG A 179 -28.51 -33.15 33.49
N GLY A 180 -27.27 -33.64 33.43
CA GLY A 180 -26.91 -35.02 33.79
C GLY A 180 -27.43 -36.15 32.89
N THR A 181 -27.98 -35.85 31.71
CA THR A 181 -28.57 -36.87 30.83
C THR A 181 -27.87 -36.84 29.46
N LEU A 182 -27.01 -37.80 29.17
CA LEU A 182 -26.26 -37.82 27.91
C LEU A 182 -27.10 -38.47 26.80
N ASN A 183 -27.53 -37.69 25.81
CA ASN A 183 -28.07 -38.23 24.57
C ASN A 183 -27.01 -38.12 23.45
N PRO A 184 -26.28 -39.20 23.12
CA PRO A 184 -25.05 -39.14 22.30
C PRO A 184 -25.29 -38.92 20.79
N ARG A 185 -26.51 -38.53 20.37
CA ARG A 185 -26.87 -38.41 18.94
C ARG A 185 -26.77 -36.99 18.35
N VAL A 186 -26.34 -35.99 19.11
CA VAL A 186 -26.55 -34.57 18.72
C VAL A 186 -25.32 -33.87 18.11
N LEU A 187 -24.10 -34.37 18.32
CA LEU A 187 -22.90 -33.73 17.77
C LEU A 187 -21.96 -34.77 17.16
N SER A 188 -21.58 -34.59 15.90
CA SER A 188 -20.51 -35.39 15.29
C SER A 188 -19.18 -35.10 15.96
N SER A 189 -18.25 -36.06 15.96
CA SER A 189 -16.91 -35.90 16.55
C SER A 189 -16.18 -34.67 16.02
N THR A 190 -16.40 -34.32 14.75
CA THR A 190 -15.85 -33.11 14.12
C THR A 190 -16.39 -31.81 14.71
N GLU A 191 -17.66 -31.77 15.12
CA GLU A 191 -18.29 -30.59 15.70
C GLU A 191 -17.85 -30.35 17.14
N ILE A 192 -17.61 -31.43 17.89
CA ILE A 192 -17.03 -31.36 19.23
C ILE A 192 -15.59 -30.83 19.15
N CYS A 193 -14.76 -31.39 18.26
CA CYS A 193 -13.38 -30.92 18.06
C CYS A 193 -13.32 -29.44 17.66
N LEU A 194 -14.13 -29.00 16.68
CA LEU A 194 -14.18 -27.60 16.25
C LEU A 194 -14.60 -26.66 17.39
N SER A 195 -15.59 -27.06 18.18
CA SER A 195 -16.09 -26.25 19.29
C SER A 195 -15.07 -26.15 20.42
N LEU A 196 -14.35 -27.23 20.71
CA LEU A 196 -13.26 -27.26 21.68
C LEU A 196 -12.09 -26.36 21.23
N ILE A 197 -11.72 -26.45 19.95
CA ILE A 197 -10.68 -25.59 19.35
C ILE A 197 -11.09 -24.11 19.44
N LEU A 198 -12.34 -23.78 19.12
CA LEU A 198 -12.85 -22.40 19.22
C LEU A 198 -12.85 -21.89 20.67
N LEU A 199 -13.22 -22.71 21.64
CA LEU A 199 -13.25 -22.34 23.05
C LEU A 199 -11.84 -22.17 23.63
N LEU A 200 -10.93 -23.09 23.30
CA LEU A 200 -9.52 -23.02 23.69
C LEU A 200 -8.80 -21.86 23.02
N ALA A 201 -9.08 -21.60 21.74
CA ALA A 201 -8.59 -20.41 21.05
C ALA A 201 -9.10 -19.13 21.73
N LEU A 202 -10.40 -19.05 22.05
CA LEU A 202 -10.97 -17.91 22.76
C LEU A 202 -10.31 -17.69 24.13
N GLY A 203 -10.16 -18.75 24.94
CA GLY A 203 -9.47 -18.68 26.23
C GLY A 203 -8.00 -18.29 26.12
N TYR A 204 -7.30 -18.81 25.10
CA TYR A 204 -5.92 -18.44 24.81
C TYR A 204 -5.79 -16.98 24.39
N ILE A 205 -6.68 -16.48 23.53
CA ILE A 205 -6.68 -15.06 23.10
C ILE A 205 -6.94 -14.14 24.26
N VAL A 206 -7.94 -14.42 25.09
CA VAL A 206 -8.20 -13.61 26.30
C VAL A 206 -6.96 -13.58 27.18
N THR A 207 -6.32 -14.74 27.37
CA THR A 207 -5.09 -14.83 28.18
C THR A 207 -3.90 -14.11 27.54
N ALA A 208 -3.73 -14.21 26.21
CA ALA A 208 -2.66 -13.57 25.46
C ALA A 208 -2.84 -12.04 25.40
N LEU A 209 -4.08 -11.57 25.23
CA LEU A 209 -4.45 -10.17 25.29
C LEU A 209 -4.21 -9.58 26.69
N LEU A 210 -4.60 -10.29 27.75
CA LEU A 210 -4.40 -9.85 29.13
C LEU A 210 -2.92 -9.84 29.54
N LYS A 211 -2.11 -10.79 29.03
CA LYS A 211 -0.68 -10.90 29.36
C LYS A 211 0.24 -10.09 28.44
N GLY A 212 -0.27 -9.55 27.33
CA GLY A 212 0.50 -8.76 26.35
C GLY A 212 1.62 -9.52 25.62
N PHE A 213 1.80 -10.82 25.88
CA PHE A 213 3.02 -11.58 25.52
C PHE A 213 3.19 -11.88 24.02
N LEU A 214 2.12 -11.78 23.22
CA LEU A 214 2.12 -12.12 21.78
C LEU A 214 1.61 -10.97 20.90
N GLY A 215 1.55 -9.76 21.45
CA GLY A 215 0.79 -8.68 20.84
C GLY A 215 -0.72 -8.99 20.79
N GLY A 216 -1.51 -8.00 20.38
CA GLY A 216 -2.96 -8.17 20.23
C GLY A 216 -3.36 -8.66 18.85
N ALA A 217 -2.55 -8.40 17.82
CA ALA A 217 -2.94 -8.67 16.44
C ALA A 217 -2.83 -10.15 16.03
N LEU A 218 -1.80 -10.86 16.50
CA LEU A 218 -1.58 -12.26 16.13
C LEU A 218 -2.71 -13.18 16.63
N PRO A 219 -3.10 -13.15 17.93
CA PRO A 219 -4.20 -13.99 18.43
C PRO A 219 -5.54 -13.68 17.74
N VAL A 220 -5.86 -12.40 17.54
CA VAL A 220 -7.10 -11.97 16.85
C VAL A 220 -7.12 -12.46 15.40
N SER A 221 -5.99 -12.37 14.70
CA SER A 221 -5.88 -12.80 13.29
C SER A 221 -6.08 -14.30 13.14
N ILE A 222 -5.42 -15.10 13.99
CA ILE A 222 -5.57 -16.57 13.99
C ILE A 222 -7.02 -16.97 14.28
N PHE A 223 -7.64 -16.35 15.29
CA PHE A 223 -9.02 -16.63 15.66
C PHE A 223 -10.01 -16.36 14.54
N LEU A 224 -9.93 -15.17 13.96
CA LEU A 224 -10.81 -14.78 12.87
C LEU A 224 -10.58 -15.65 11.64
N MET A 225 -9.34 -16.06 11.39
CA MET A 225 -9.04 -17.00 10.31
C MET A 225 -9.72 -18.35 10.54
N ILE A 226 -9.64 -18.93 11.75
CA ILE A 226 -10.35 -20.16 12.11
C ILE A 226 -11.87 -20.00 11.91
N LEU A 227 -12.43 -18.89 12.40
CA LEU A 227 -13.84 -18.58 12.30
C LEU A 227 -14.31 -18.45 10.84
N VAL A 228 -13.54 -17.74 10.00
CA VAL A 228 -13.79 -17.55 8.57
C VAL A 228 -13.71 -18.87 7.81
N ILE A 229 -12.69 -19.70 8.08
CA ILE A 229 -12.52 -21.02 7.46
C ILE A 229 -13.69 -21.93 7.85
N ALA A 230 -14.07 -21.96 9.14
CA ALA A 230 -15.21 -22.73 9.60
C ALA A 230 -16.52 -22.28 8.93
N ALA A 231 -16.72 -20.97 8.76
CA ALA A 231 -17.87 -20.42 8.04
C ALA A 231 -17.86 -20.78 6.54
N ALA A 232 -16.68 -20.78 5.90
CA ALA A 232 -16.51 -21.08 4.48
C ALA A 232 -16.89 -22.52 4.13
N PHE A 233 -16.55 -23.48 4.99
CA PHE A 233 -16.79 -24.91 4.77
C PHE A 233 -18.07 -25.44 5.40
N ARG A 234 -18.99 -24.56 5.82
CA ARG A 234 -20.28 -25.00 6.34
C ARG A 234 -21.08 -25.71 5.25
N LYS A 235 -21.61 -26.90 5.56
CA LYS A 235 -22.57 -27.58 4.68
C LYS A 235 -23.95 -26.92 4.85
N CYS A 236 -24.35 -26.09 3.90
CA CYS A 236 -25.70 -25.54 3.84
C CYS A 236 -26.33 -25.82 2.47
N ARG A 237 -27.24 -26.80 2.42
CA ARG A 237 -27.88 -27.27 1.18
C ARG A 237 -28.73 -26.18 0.50
N GLN A 238 -29.23 -25.20 1.27
CA GLN A 238 -30.06 -24.10 0.78
C GLN A 238 -29.25 -22.96 0.11
N GLU A 239 -27.92 -22.96 0.21
CA GLU A 239 -27.09 -21.85 -0.28
C GLU A 239 -25.95 -22.27 -1.21
N MET A 240 -26.07 -23.44 -1.85
CA MET A 240 -25.04 -23.94 -2.77
C MET A 240 -24.69 -22.95 -3.88
N ASN A 241 -25.65 -22.11 -4.29
CA ASN A 241 -25.42 -21.05 -5.26
C ASN A 241 -24.43 -20.00 -4.76
N GLU A 242 -24.52 -19.52 -3.52
CA GLU A 242 -23.65 -18.45 -2.99
C GLU A 242 -22.28 -18.94 -2.49
N GLN A 243 -22.10 -20.26 -2.42
CA GLN A 243 -20.88 -20.88 -1.88
C GLN A 243 -19.58 -20.43 -2.58
N PRO A 244 -19.49 -20.26 -3.91
CA PRO A 244 -18.24 -19.82 -4.56
C PRO A 244 -17.80 -18.41 -4.14
N VAL A 245 -18.77 -17.51 -4.00
CA VAL A 245 -18.52 -16.13 -3.58
C VAL A 245 -18.14 -16.08 -2.10
N LEU A 246 -18.78 -16.92 -1.26
CA LEU A 246 -18.36 -17.13 0.13
C LEU A 246 -16.91 -17.60 0.21
N LEU A 247 -16.52 -18.62 -0.55
CA LEU A 247 -15.16 -19.15 -0.55
C LEU A 247 -14.16 -18.07 -0.97
N PHE A 248 -14.49 -17.23 -1.96
CA PHE A 248 -13.61 -16.15 -2.39
C PHE A 248 -13.48 -15.02 -1.36
N ALA A 249 -14.60 -14.59 -0.76
CA ALA A 249 -14.59 -13.61 0.32
C ALA A 249 -13.81 -14.13 1.54
N SER A 250 -13.97 -15.41 1.87
CA SER A 250 -13.20 -16.08 2.92
C SER A 250 -11.72 -16.20 2.58
N LEU A 251 -11.36 -16.44 1.31
CA LEU A 251 -9.97 -16.44 0.84
C LEU A 251 -9.33 -15.06 1.01
N MET A 252 -10.02 -13.98 0.64
CA MET A 252 -9.54 -12.61 0.84
C MET A 252 -9.40 -12.26 2.32
N ALA A 253 -10.41 -12.59 3.15
CA ALA A 253 -10.33 -12.38 4.60
C ALA A 253 -9.16 -13.14 5.22
N ALA A 254 -9.00 -14.43 4.89
CA ALA A 254 -7.88 -15.24 5.36
C ALA A 254 -6.55 -14.67 4.88
N GLY A 255 -6.44 -14.22 3.63
CA GLY A 255 -5.24 -13.58 3.09
C GLY A 255 -4.86 -12.31 3.87
N GLY A 256 -5.81 -11.40 4.08
CA GLY A 256 -5.58 -10.17 4.84
C GLY A 256 -5.18 -10.43 6.30
N LEU A 257 -5.84 -11.37 6.97
CA LEU A 257 -5.49 -11.79 8.35
C LEU A 257 -4.11 -12.49 8.39
N SER A 258 -3.76 -13.28 7.37
CA SER A 258 -2.45 -13.93 7.28
C SER A 258 -1.33 -12.91 7.14
N ILE A 259 -1.56 -11.83 6.40
CA ILE A 259 -0.59 -10.73 6.25
C ILE A 259 -0.37 -10.03 7.59
N ILE A 260 -1.44 -9.73 8.33
CA ILE A 260 -1.34 -9.14 9.67
C ILE A 260 -0.53 -10.08 10.57
N ALA A 261 -0.89 -11.36 10.63
CA ALA A 261 -0.18 -12.37 11.43
C ALA A 261 1.29 -12.54 11.01
N PHE A 262 1.59 -12.52 9.70
CA PHE A 262 2.95 -12.60 9.18
C PHE A 262 3.83 -11.50 9.77
N LEU A 263 3.33 -10.26 9.80
CA LEU A 263 4.11 -9.13 10.29
C LEU A 263 4.34 -9.12 11.80
N GLU A 264 3.53 -9.86 12.56
CA GLU A 264 3.74 -10.07 14.00
C GLU A 264 4.87 -11.06 14.30
N ILE A 265 5.38 -11.76 13.29
CA ILE A 265 6.47 -12.73 13.43
C ILE A 265 7.69 -12.26 12.62
N TRP A 266 7.46 -11.70 11.44
CA TRP A 266 8.47 -11.46 10.42
C TRP A 266 8.41 -10.02 9.87
N ARG A 267 9.54 -9.51 9.39
CA ARG A 267 9.69 -8.26 8.64
C ARG A 267 10.66 -8.46 7.48
N ILE A 268 10.70 -7.53 6.54
CA ILE A 268 11.70 -7.54 5.48
C ILE A 268 13.07 -7.08 6.03
N GLU A 269 14.14 -7.67 5.54
CA GLU A 269 15.53 -7.28 5.83
C GLU A 269 15.78 -5.79 5.50
N GLY A 270 16.57 -5.12 6.34
CA GLY A 270 16.95 -3.72 6.13
C GLY A 270 15.85 -2.70 6.46
N ASP A 271 14.77 -3.14 7.11
CA ASP A 271 13.68 -2.27 7.53
C ASP A 271 14.02 -1.46 8.80
N ILE A 272 13.48 -0.25 8.90
CA ILE A 272 13.58 0.62 10.08
C ILE A 272 12.51 0.14 11.05
N ASP A 273 12.91 -0.56 12.11
CA ASP A 273 12.01 -1.42 12.89
C ASP A 273 11.21 -2.33 11.94
N ARG A 274 9.90 -2.20 11.87
CA ARG A 274 9.07 -2.92 10.91
C ARG A 274 8.26 -1.97 10.04
N MET A 275 8.69 -0.71 9.93
CA MET A 275 7.89 0.37 9.35
C MET A 275 7.54 0.11 7.89
N ASN A 276 8.54 -0.17 7.04
CA ASN A 276 8.31 -0.39 5.61
C ASN A 276 7.50 -1.66 5.36
N SER A 277 7.74 -2.69 6.16
CA SER A 277 6.99 -3.94 6.11
C SER A 277 5.54 -3.68 6.50
N VAL A 278 5.28 -2.97 7.60
CA VAL A 278 3.92 -2.66 8.05
C VAL A 278 3.17 -1.87 6.98
N PHE A 279 3.65 -0.70 6.54
CA PHE A 279 2.82 0.13 5.65
C PHE A 279 2.55 -0.52 4.28
N LYS A 280 3.53 -1.22 3.69
CA LYS A 280 3.37 -1.86 2.38
C LYS A 280 2.39 -3.03 2.44
N PHE A 281 2.59 -3.93 3.39
CA PHE A 281 1.75 -5.12 3.52
C PHE A 281 0.39 -4.81 4.16
N TYR A 282 0.29 -3.84 5.09
CA TYR A 282 -1.02 -3.43 5.62
C TYR A 282 -1.90 -2.80 4.55
N THR A 283 -1.33 -2.14 3.53
CA THR A 283 -2.12 -1.67 2.38
C THR A 283 -2.79 -2.84 1.65
N GLN A 284 -2.08 -3.95 1.44
CA GLN A 284 -2.66 -5.17 0.86
C GLN A 284 -3.74 -5.77 1.78
N ALA A 285 -3.45 -5.90 3.08
CA ALA A 285 -4.39 -6.42 4.06
C ALA A 285 -5.67 -5.57 4.11
N TRP A 286 -5.53 -4.25 4.09
CA TRP A 286 -6.65 -3.32 4.09
C TRP A 286 -7.58 -3.55 2.90
N VAL A 287 -7.05 -3.65 1.68
CA VAL A 287 -7.84 -3.90 0.45
C VAL A 287 -8.59 -5.23 0.53
N LEU A 288 -7.90 -6.30 0.93
CA LEU A 288 -8.49 -7.64 1.03
C LEU A 288 -9.57 -7.72 2.12
N LEU A 289 -9.31 -7.17 3.31
CA LEU A 289 -10.25 -7.15 4.42
C LEU A 289 -11.45 -6.25 4.12
N ALA A 290 -11.25 -5.09 3.48
CA ALA A 290 -12.33 -4.21 3.06
C ALA A 290 -13.30 -4.94 2.13
N LEU A 291 -12.80 -5.54 1.04
CA LEU A 291 -13.64 -6.27 0.08
C LEU A 291 -14.31 -7.50 0.68
N ALA A 292 -13.61 -8.27 1.52
CA ALA A 292 -14.21 -9.40 2.22
C ALA A 292 -15.33 -8.95 3.17
N SER A 293 -15.10 -7.87 3.93
CA SER A 293 -16.06 -7.35 4.91
C SER A 293 -17.39 -6.94 4.28
N VAL A 294 -17.37 -6.41 3.05
CA VAL A 294 -18.59 -6.06 2.29
C VAL A 294 -19.44 -7.30 2.03
N TYR A 295 -18.82 -8.42 1.65
CA TYR A 295 -19.56 -9.66 1.46
C TYR A 295 -20.17 -10.15 2.78
N PHE A 296 -19.40 -10.17 3.87
CA PHE A 296 -19.93 -10.59 5.17
C PHE A 296 -21.06 -9.67 5.67
N LEU A 297 -20.96 -8.36 5.45
CA LEU A 297 -22.04 -7.41 5.70
C LEU A 297 -23.30 -7.75 4.89
N TYR A 298 -23.16 -8.00 3.58
CA TYR A 298 -24.26 -8.44 2.71
C TYR A 298 -24.96 -9.69 3.28
N ARG A 299 -24.21 -10.65 3.82
CA ARG A 299 -24.77 -11.87 4.44
C ARG A 299 -25.53 -11.60 5.75
N ILE A 300 -25.12 -10.59 6.51
CA ILE A 300 -25.72 -10.25 7.81
C ILE A 300 -27.03 -9.47 7.65
N ILE A 301 -27.13 -8.58 6.65
CA ILE A 301 -28.26 -7.65 6.48
C ILE A 301 -29.63 -8.34 6.55
N PRO A 302 -29.91 -9.44 5.81
CA PRO A 302 -31.21 -10.11 5.87
C PRO A 302 -31.55 -10.66 7.26
N THR A 303 -30.53 -10.98 8.06
CA THR A 303 -30.69 -11.61 9.37
C THR A 303 -30.95 -10.62 10.46
N ILE A 304 -30.26 -9.48 10.43
CA ILE A 304 -30.49 -8.38 11.38
C ILE A 304 -31.96 -7.96 11.37
N ARG A 305 -32.64 -8.04 10.21
CA ARG A 305 -34.08 -7.76 10.10
C ARG A 305 -34.95 -8.70 10.94
N ASN A 306 -34.54 -9.96 11.08
CA ASN A 306 -35.31 -11.02 11.75
C ASN A 306 -34.76 -11.40 13.14
N THR A 307 -33.80 -10.64 13.68
CA THR A 307 -33.19 -10.89 14.99
C THR A 307 -33.86 -10.03 16.06
N SER A 308 -33.84 -10.48 17.32
CA SER A 308 -34.38 -9.71 18.45
C SER A 308 -33.72 -8.34 18.58
N SER A 309 -34.50 -7.35 19.03
CA SER A 309 -34.04 -5.97 19.28
C SER A 309 -32.82 -5.91 20.19
N LEU A 310 -32.71 -6.81 21.17
CA LEU A 310 -31.60 -6.91 22.12
C LEU A 310 -30.24 -7.20 21.46
N ILE A 311 -30.21 -7.85 20.30
CA ILE A 311 -28.97 -8.13 19.56
C ILE A 311 -28.83 -7.18 18.37
N LYS A 312 -29.96 -6.89 17.72
CA LYS A 312 -30.05 -6.02 16.53
C LYS A 312 -29.50 -4.63 16.79
N PHE A 313 -29.99 -3.94 17.83
CA PHE A 313 -29.61 -2.54 18.07
C PHE A 313 -28.14 -2.39 18.51
N PRO A 314 -27.58 -3.25 19.39
CA PRO A 314 -26.16 -3.19 19.70
C PRO A 314 -25.24 -3.44 18.50
N LEU A 315 -25.58 -4.43 17.64
CA LEU A 315 -24.79 -4.70 16.43
C LEU A 315 -24.79 -3.51 15.46
N ILE A 316 -25.97 -2.94 15.19
CA ILE A 316 -26.11 -1.76 14.32
C ILE A 316 -25.40 -0.55 14.96
N GLY A 317 -25.57 -0.35 16.26
CA GLY A 317 -24.93 0.73 17.00
C GLY A 317 -23.41 0.65 16.92
N LEU A 318 -22.83 -0.52 17.21
CA LEU A 318 -21.38 -0.73 17.12
C LEU A 318 -20.86 -0.58 15.68
N ALA A 319 -21.56 -1.14 14.68
CA ALA A 319 -21.21 -0.93 13.27
C ALA A 319 -21.20 0.56 12.90
N SER A 320 -22.23 1.30 13.33
CA SER A 320 -22.37 2.73 13.07
C SER A 320 -21.26 3.53 13.74
N VAL A 321 -20.92 3.22 15.00
CA VAL A 321 -19.79 3.83 15.72
C VAL A 321 -18.48 3.56 14.99
N LEU A 322 -18.22 2.34 14.53
CA LEU A 322 -17.00 2.00 13.80
C LEU A 322 -16.91 2.71 12.44
N VAL A 323 -18.04 2.85 11.73
CA VAL A 323 -18.09 3.65 10.49
C VAL A 323 -17.82 5.12 10.77
N LEU A 324 -18.51 5.70 11.76
CA LEU A 324 -18.31 7.11 12.14
C LEU A 324 -16.87 7.36 12.61
N ALA A 325 -16.28 6.45 13.38
CA ALA A 325 -14.89 6.50 13.79
C ALA A 325 -13.93 6.45 12.60
N GLY A 326 -14.19 5.57 11.62
CA GLY A 326 -13.40 5.48 10.38
C GLY A 326 -13.47 6.75 9.53
N LEU A 327 -14.60 7.48 9.57
CA LEU A 327 -14.79 8.76 8.85
C LEU A 327 -14.08 9.94 9.52
N ILE A 328 -13.62 9.82 10.77
CA ILE A 328 -12.88 10.90 11.46
C ILE A 328 -11.61 11.23 10.67
N TYR A 329 -10.86 10.23 10.22
CA TYR A 329 -9.56 10.47 9.57
C TYR A 329 -9.69 11.20 8.22
N PRO A 330 -10.56 10.78 7.27
CA PRO A 330 -10.70 11.53 6.03
C PRO A 330 -11.09 13.00 6.21
N VAL A 331 -11.86 13.32 7.25
CA VAL A 331 -12.30 14.71 7.52
C VAL A 331 -11.20 15.49 8.26
N MET A 332 -10.77 14.98 9.42
CA MET A 332 -9.82 15.69 10.29
C MET A 332 -8.40 15.67 9.72
N GLY A 333 -7.96 14.52 9.19
CA GLY A 333 -6.66 14.40 8.54
C GLY A 333 -6.52 15.32 7.34
N THR A 334 -7.57 15.46 6.51
CA THR A 334 -7.56 16.44 5.40
C THR A 334 -7.44 17.86 5.91
N ARG A 335 -8.23 18.23 6.93
CA ARG A 335 -8.17 19.57 7.53
C ARG A 335 -6.79 19.87 8.10
N ASP A 336 -6.20 18.95 8.84
CA ASP A 336 -4.90 19.14 9.46
C ASP A 336 -3.80 19.20 8.40
N ARG A 337 -3.86 18.35 7.37
CA ARG A 337 -2.92 18.41 6.24
C ARG A 337 -3.00 19.72 5.45
N LEU A 338 -4.19 20.28 5.26
CA LEU A 338 -4.34 21.58 4.62
C LEU A 338 -3.79 22.72 5.49
N ARG A 339 -3.84 22.59 6.82
CA ARG A 339 -3.28 23.57 7.77
C ARG A 339 -1.77 23.48 7.92
N ASP A 340 -1.21 22.29 7.72
CA ASP A 340 0.23 22.00 7.70
C ASP A 340 0.95 22.61 6.48
N ARG A 341 0.20 23.23 5.55
CA ARG A 341 0.78 24.00 4.45
C ARG A 341 1.50 25.24 4.96
N PHE A 342 2.37 25.79 4.11
CA PHE A 342 3.18 26.97 4.39
C PHE A 342 2.34 28.12 4.99
N ASN A 343 2.79 28.63 6.15
CA ASN A 343 2.22 29.76 6.89
C ASN A 343 0.69 29.73 7.13
N GLY A 344 0.07 28.55 7.11
CA GLY A 344 -1.38 28.42 7.30
C GLY A 344 -2.21 29.01 6.14
N ASN A 345 -1.60 29.32 5.00
CA ASN A 345 -2.29 29.79 3.81
C ASN A 345 -3.19 28.66 3.27
N VAL A 346 -4.49 28.79 3.51
CA VAL A 346 -5.49 27.88 2.94
C VAL A 346 -5.81 28.36 1.53
N THR A 347 -5.22 27.70 0.54
CA THR A 347 -5.57 27.91 -0.87
C THR A 347 -7.02 27.50 -1.13
N PRO A 348 -7.76 28.20 -2.01
CA PRO A 348 -9.05 27.74 -2.51
C PRO A 348 -8.98 26.32 -3.11
N LEU A 349 -10.11 25.62 -3.15
CA LEU A 349 -10.20 24.33 -3.85
C LEU A 349 -9.97 24.56 -5.35
N THR A 350 -8.89 23.98 -5.88
CA THR A 350 -8.47 24.14 -7.27
C THR A 350 -7.75 22.90 -7.78
N LEU A 351 -7.78 22.70 -9.11
CA LEU A 351 -6.99 21.68 -9.80
C LEU A 351 -5.59 22.20 -10.20
N ASN A 352 -5.31 23.49 -9.98
CA ASN A 352 -3.98 24.04 -10.24
C ASN A 352 -2.98 23.62 -9.16
N GLY A 353 -2.09 22.69 -9.50
CA GLY A 353 -1.03 22.20 -8.60
C GLY A 353 -0.03 23.26 -8.15
N TYR A 354 0.00 24.44 -8.77
CA TYR A 354 0.87 25.55 -8.40
C TYR A 354 0.20 26.61 -7.52
N ALA A 355 -1.10 26.48 -7.25
CA ALA A 355 -1.85 27.49 -6.50
C ALA A 355 -1.33 27.71 -5.06
N TYR A 356 -0.56 26.77 -4.52
CA TYR A 356 0.06 26.92 -3.20
C TYR A 356 1.27 27.86 -3.18
N LEU A 357 1.85 28.20 -4.34
CA LEU A 357 3.02 29.08 -4.44
C LEU A 357 2.64 30.55 -4.26
N GLU A 358 1.42 30.93 -4.66
CA GLU A 358 0.98 32.33 -4.68
C GLU A 358 0.89 32.91 -3.26
N GLY A 359 1.66 33.97 -3.00
CA GLY A 359 1.70 34.65 -1.70
C GLY A 359 2.29 33.80 -0.57
N THR A 360 3.10 32.79 -0.90
CA THR A 360 3.63 31.83 0.06
C THR A 360 5.13 31.97 0.24
N THR A 361 5.55 32.08 1.50
CA THR A 361 6.96 32.12 1.89
C THR A 361 7.33 30.87 2.68
N TYR A 362 8.39 30.18 2.28
CA TYR A 362 8.99 29.08 3.02
C TYR A 362 10.04 29.62 4.01
N SER A 363 9.98 29.16 5.26
CA SER A 363 10.94 29.53 6.30
C SER A 363 12.05 28.48 6.40
N ASP A 364 13.23 28.75 5.84
CA ASP A 364 14.42 27.93 6.08
C ASP A 364 15.22 28.45 7.29
N ILE A 365 16.11 27.62 7.85
CA ILE A 365 17.04 28.06 8.89
C ILE A 365 18.00 29.14 8.37
N LYS A 366 18.29 29.15 7.06
CA LYS A 366 19.22 30.09 6.43
C LYS A 366 18.54 31.39 6.01
N GLY A 367 17.21 31.42 5.92
CA GLY A 367 16.45 32.58 5.49
C GLY A 367 15.07 32.21 4.94
N ALA A 368 14.24 33.23 4.75
CA ALA A 368 12.95 33.08 4.08
C ALA A 368 13.14 32.97 2.56
N ILE A 369 12.30 32.18 1.90
CA ILE A 369 12.27 32.00 0.44
C ILE A 369 10.84 32.29 -0.04
N ASP A 370 10.67 33.24 -0.94
CA ASP A 370 9.41 33.43 -1.64
C ASP A 370 9.21 32.31 -2.67
N LEU A 371 8.17 31.50 -2.48
CA LEU A 371 7.90 30.39 -3.39
C LEU A 371 7.38 30.85 -4.75
N GLY A 372 6.80 32.05 -4.82
CA GLY A 372 6.38 32.68 -6.07
C GLY A 372 7.55 33.01 -6.97
N SER A 373 8.70 33.38 -6.39
CA SER A 373 9.85 33.84 -7.16
C SER A 373 10.48 32.73 -8.00
N ASP A 374 10.61 31.52 -7.44
CA ASP A 374 11.10 30.35 -8.19
C ASP A 374 10.15 29.96 -9.34
N PHE A 375 8.86 30.27 -9.22
CA PHE A 375 7.86 29.89 -10.22
C PHE A 375 8.05 30.61 -11.55
N GLU A 376 8.56 31.85 -11.56
CA GLU A 376 8.84 32.59 -12.79
C GLU A 376 9.90 31.89 -13.65
N GLY A 377 11.01 31.49 -13.01
CA GLY A 377 12.08 30.73 -13.68
C GLY A 377 11.64 29.34 -14.10
N ILE A 378 10.90 28.63 -13.24
CA ILE A 378 10.32 27.31 -13.56
C ILE A 378 9.39 27.41 -14.78
N LYS A 379 8.53 28.44 -14.83
CA LYS A 379 7.63 28.67 -15.95
C LYS A 379 8.41 28.93 -17.23
N TRP A 380 9.42 29.80 -17.18
CA TRP A 380 10.28 30.06 -18.32
C TRP A 380 10.95 28.79 -18.86
N LEU A 381 11.52 27.95 -17.97
CA LEU A 381 12.13 26.68 -18.36
C LEU A 381 11.13 25.78 -19.09
N ARG A 382 9.91 25.63 -18.57
CA ARG A 382 8.87 24.78 -19.18
C ARG A 382 8.42 25.28 -20.55
N GLU A 383 8.40 26.59 -20.76
CA GLU A 383 7.92 27.20 -22.00
C GLU A 383 9.01 27.28 -23.09
N ASN A 384 10.29 27.41 -22.69
CA ASN A 384 11.38 27.74 -23.62
C ASN A 384 12.38 26.59 -23.83
N VAL A 385 12.53 25.68 -22.86
CA VAL A 385 13.49 24.58 -22.95
C VAL A 385 12.82 23.36 -23.58
N LYS A 386 13.47 22.82 -24.63
CA LYS A 386 13.01 21.61 -25.33
C LYS A 386 13.93 20.43 -25.03
N GLY A 387 13.36 19.23 -25.01
CA GLY A 387 14.09 18.00 -24.72
C GLY A 387 14.27 17.78 -23.22
N SER A 388 15.34 17.10 -22.84
CA SER A 388 15.66 16.79 -21.43
C SER A 388 17.10 17.19 -21.07
N PRO A 389 17.49 18.46 -21.30
CA PRO A 389 18.83 18.93 -20.93
C PRO A 389 19.04 18.87 -19.42
N VAL A 390 20.28 18.61 -19.00
CA VAL A 390 20.66 18.59 -17.59
C VAL A 390 20.69 20.01 -17.06
N ILE A 391 19.96 20.24 -15.98
CA ILE A 391 20.05 21.47 -15.19
C ILE A 391 20.90 21.23 -13.95
N VAL A 392 21.51 22.28 -13.43
CA VAL A 392 22.04 22.27 -12.07
C VAL A 392 21.28 23.28 -11.23
N GLU A 393 20.86 22.86 -10.04
CA GLU A 393 20.17 23.67 -9.05
C GLU A 393 20.80 23.39 -7.67
N GLY A 394 20.66 24.33 -6.75
CA GLY A 394 21.18 24.22 -5.39
C GLY A 394 20.58 23.05 -4.62
N ILE A 395 21.38 22.49 -3.70
CA ILE A 395 20.97 21.39 -2.84
C ILE A 395 20.80 21.84 -1.39
N THR A 396 19.90 21.17 -0.68
CA THR A 396 19.63 21.40 0.74
C THR A 396 19.81 20.10 1.53
N PRO A 397 19.91 20.18 2.87
CA PRO A 397 19.60 19.04 3.74
C PRO A 397 18.22 18.43 3.42
N THR A 398 18.00 17.19 3.88
CA THR A 398 16.72 16.49 3.65
C THR A 398 15.54 17.22 4.30
N TYR A 399 14.33 17.05 3.73
CA TYR A 399 13.09 17.70 4.20
C TYR A 399 13.12 19.24 4.19
N ARG A 400 13.74 19.82 3.15
CA ARG A 400 13.79 21.26 2.88
C ARG A 400 13.51 21.54 1.41
N TRP A 401 13.47 22.81 1.04
CA TRP A 401 13.09 23.31 -0.28
C TRP A 401 14.10 23.03 -1.43
N GLY A 402 14.82 21.90 -1.41
CA GLY A 402 15.73 21.50 -2.50
C GLY A 402 15.04 20.71 -3.62
N GLY A 403 15.65 20.68 -4.81
CA GLY A 403 15.13 19.92 -5.97
C GLY A 403 13.85 20.51 -6.59
N ARG A 404 13.48 21.73 -6.20
CA ARG A 404 12.21 22.36 -6.62
C ARG A 404 12.17 22.66 -8.11
N VAL A 405 13.30 22.92 -8.77
CA VAL A 405 13.29 23.25 -10.20
C VAL A 405 13.10 21.99 -11.03
N SER A 406 13.88 20.93 -10.77
CA SER A 406 13.75 19.66 -11.49
C SER A 406 12.38 18.98 -11.28
N VAL A 407 11.83 19.00 -10.06
CA VAL A 407 10.51 18.40 -9.77
C VAL A 407 9.38 19.08 -10.54
N HIS A 408 9.41 20.41 -10.69
CA HIS A 408 8.34 21.14 -11.38
C HIS A 408 8.53 21.23 -12.91
N THR A 409 9.74 21.07 -13.42
CA THR A 409 10.04 21.13 -14.86
C THR A 409 10.11 19.75 -15.53
N GLY A 410 10.41 18.69 -14.76
CA GLY A 410 10.71 17.36 -15.29
C GLY A 410 12.10 17.24 -15.93
N LEU A 411 12.93 18.30 -15.84
CA LEU A 411 14.29 18.28 -16.36
C LEU A 411 15.23 17.49 -15.43
N PRO A 412 16.16 16.68 -15.96
CA PRO A 412 17.13 15.97 -15.15
C PRO A 412 18.07 16.94 -14.44
N THR A 413 18.47 16.61 -13.21
CA THR A 413 19.49 17.34 -12.44
C THR A 413 20.64 16.41 -12.06
N VAL A 414 21.81 16.99 -11.74
CA VAL A 414 23.02 16.26 -11.34
C VAL A 414 22.75 15.27 -10.21
N VAL A 415 22.00 15.72 -9.20
CA VAL A 415 21.55 14.90 -8.07
C VAL A 415 20.26 15.47 -7.47
N GLY A 416 19.28 14.59 -7.24
CA GLY A 416 18.03 14.96 -6.56
C GLY A 416 18.11 14.83 -5.04
N TRP A 417 16.96 14.68 -4.38
CA TRP A 417 16.88 14.50 -2.93
C TRP A 417 17.72 13.32 -2.44
N LYS A 418 18.69 13.59 -1.56
CA LYS A 418 19.72 12.65 -1.09
C LYS A 418 19.16 11.27 -0.74
N TRP A 419 18.17 11.22 0.15
CA TRP A 419 17.74 9.97 0.75
C TRP A 419 17.01 9.07 -0.25
N HIS A 420 16.16 9.59 -1.14
CA HIS A 420 15.57 8.77 -2.21
C HIS A 420 16.66 8.26 -3.17
N GLN A 421 17.66 9.07 -3.51
CA GLN A 421 18.75 8.62 -4.39
C GLN A 421 19.57 7.50 -3.75
N GLU A 422 19.87 7.61 -2.45
CA GLU A 422 20.59 6.59 -1.68
C GLU A 422 19.78 5.31 -1.48
N GLN A 423 18.47 5.40 -1.21
CA GLN A 423 17.60 4.24 -1.03
C GLN A 423 17.51 3.39 -2.31
N GLN A 424 17.49 4.03 -3.49
CA GLN A 424 17.49 3.33 -4.78
C GLN A 424 18.86 2.75 -5.15
N ARG A 425 19.94 3.22 -4.52
CA ARG A 425 21.34 2.90 -4.84
C ARG A 425 22.10 2.48 -3.59
N TRP A 426 21.53 1.54 -2.82
CA TRP A 426 22.03 1.22 -1.48
C TRP A 426 23.53 0.83 -1.45
N GLY A 427 23.99 0.06 -2.44
CA GLY A 427 25.41 -0.31 -2.59
C GLY A 427 26.29 0.77 -3.25
N MET A 428 25.71 1.88 -3.70
CA MET A 428 26.39 2.96 -4.45
C MET A 428 26.13 4.35 -3.85
N LYS A 429 25.82 4.44 -2.55
CA LYS A 429 25.54 5.72 -1.87
C LYS A 429 26.69 6.74 -1.99
N HIS A 430 27.94 6.27 -2.03
CA HIS A 430 29.11 7.11 -2.22
C HIS A 430 29.05 7.92 -3.54
N LEU A 431 28.43 7.39 -4.60
CA LEU A 431 28.22 8.12 -5.85
C LEU A 431 27.20 9.25 -5.69
N VAL A 432 26.20 9.08 -4.82
CA VAL A 432 25.23 10.13 -4.50
C VAL A 432 25.94 11.25 -3.75
N SER A 433 26.71 10.92 -2.70
CA SER A 433 27.48 11.90 -1.92
C SER A 433 28.48 12.67 -2.79
N SER A 434 29.24 11.98 -3.66
CA SER A 434 30.19 12.63 -4.57
C SER A 434 29.49 13.62 -5.52
N ARG A 435 28.30 13.29 -6.04
CA ARG A 435 27.53 14.23 -6.86
C ARG A 435 27.02 15.44 -6.05
N GLN A 436 26.68 15.26 -4.78
CA GLN A 436 26.31 16.38 -3.91
C GLN A 436 27.49 17.33 -3.66
N GLU A 437 28.67 16.77 -3.42
CA GLU A 437 29.93 17.53 -3.28
C GLU A 437 30.26 18.30 -4.56
N ASP A 438 30.07 17.67 -5.72
CA ASP A 438 30.28 18.33 -7.02
C ASP A 438 29.28 19.48 -7.23
N VAL A 439 27.99 19.32 -6.93
CA VAL A 439 27.02 20.43 -7.02
C VAL A 439 27.39 21.57 -6.06
N ASN A 440 27.79 21.25 -4.83
CA ASN A 440 28.27 22.27 -3.90
C ASN A 440 29.52 23.00 -4.44
N SER A 441 30.41 22.27 -5.10
CA SER A 441 31.63 22.82 -5.72
C SER A 441 31.30 23.73 -6.91
N ILE A 442 30.31 23.38 -7.74
CA ILE A 442 29.83 24.27 -8.82
C ILE A 442 29.42 25.64 -8.28
N TYR A 443 28.66 25.67 -7.18
CA TYR A 443 28.17 26.93 -6.61
C TYR A 443 29.14 27.64 -5.66
N SER A 444 30.15 26.94 -5.14
CA SER A 444 31.07 27.50 -4.12
C SER A 444 32.50 27.73 -4.63
N LEU A 445 32.91 27.09 -5.72
CA LEU A 445 34.28 27.09 -6.23
C LEU A 445 34.29 27.41 -7.73
N PRO A 446 34.39 28.69 -8.13
CA PRO A 446 34.38 29.11 -9.53
C PRO A 446 35.48 28.47 -10.39
N THR A 447 36.61 28.09 -9.77
CA THR A 447 37.72 27.39 -10.46
C THR A 447 37.36 25.97 -10.88
N ALA A 448 36.49 25.27 -10.13
CA ALA A 448 36.05 23.91 -10.42
C ALA A 448 34.74 23.86 -11.22
N ALA A 449 33.94 24.94 -11.18
CA ALA A 449 32.62 25.00 -11.80
C ALA A 449 32.62 24.64 -13.29
N ALA A 450 33.60 25.14 -14.05
CA ALA A 450 33.65 24.92 -15.50
C ALA A 450 33.85 23.44 -15.87
N GLU A 451 34.75 22.74 -15.17
CA GLU A 451 35.03 21.31 -15.40
C GLU A 451 33.84 20.44 -14.98
N LEU A 452 33.22 20.75 -13.84
CA LEU A 452 32.07 20.00 -13.34
C LEU A 452 30.81 20.20 -14.20
N ILE A 453 30.62 21.40 -14.77
CA ILE A 453 29.56 21.67 -15.76
C ILE A 453 29.72 20.75 -16.98
N ASP A 454 30.95 20.56 -17.47
CA ASP A 454 31.21 19.66 -18.61
C ASP A 454 31.04 18.19 -18.22
N LYS A 455 31.56 17.78 -17.06
CA LYS A 455 31.47 16.41 -16.54
C LYS A 455 30.03 15.89 -16.50
N TYR A 456 29.08 16.75 -16.15
CA TYR A 456 27.67 16.41 -16.04
C TYR A 456 26.83 16.86 -17.24
N GLU A 457 27.46 17.38 -18.29
CA GLU A 457 26.81 17.89 -19.50
C GLU A 457 25.69 18.90 -19.19
N VAL A 458 25.90 19.72 -18.16
CA VAL A 458 24.93 20.74 -17.73
C VAL A 458 24.71 21.72 -18.89
N GLU A 459 23.45 22.03 -19.19
CA GLU A 459 23.08 23.05 -20.17
C GLU A 459 22.52 24.30 -19.52
N TYR A 460 21.94 24.19 -18.32
CA TYR A 460 21.40 25.33 -17.60
C TYR A 460 21.84 25.35 -16.13
N VAL A 461 22.29 26.50 -15.66
CA VAL A 461 22.59 26.79 -14.26
C VAL A 461 21.50 27.69 -13.71
N TYR A 462 20.87 27.27 -12.62
CA TYR A 462 19.77 27.99 -11.98
C TYR A 462 20.26 28.71 -10.72
N ILE A 463 19.99 30.01 -10.60
CA ILE A 463 20.34 30.81 -9.42
C ILE A 463 19.09 31.55 -8.95
N GLY A 464 18.49 31.11 -7.86
CA GLY A 464 17.37 31.76 -7.17
C GLY A 464 17.73 32.14 -5.73
N GLU A 465 16.72 32.45 -4.93
CA GLU A 465 16.90 32.82 -3.52
C GLU A 465 17.54 31.70 -2.71
N LEU A 466 17.18 30.44 -2.98
CA LEU A 466 17.78 29.28 -2.33
C LEU A 466 19.29 29.24 -2.53
N GLU A 467 19.78 29.40 -3.75
CA GLU A 467 21.21 29.39 -4.03
C GLU A 467 21.91 30.55 -3.30
N ARG A 468 21.30 31.74 -3.26
CA ARG A 468 21.83 32.92 -2.52
C ARG A 468 21.90 32.69 -1.01
N LEU A 469 20.99 31.90 -0.45
CA LEU A 469 21.02 31.54 0.98
C LEU A 469 22.07 30.46 1.29
N TYR A 470 22.29 29.53 0.36
CA TYR A 470 23.10 28.34 0.65
C TYR A 470 24.58 28.47 0.25
N TYR A 471 24.90 29.31 -0.73
CA TYR A 471 26.23 29.39 -1.33
C TYR A 471 26.86 30.79 -1.23
N PRO A 472 28.20 30.91 -1.33
CA PRO A 472 28.89 32.19 -1.20
C PRO A 472 28.57 33.18 -2.32
N ASN A 473 28.21 34.41 -1.97
CA ASN A 473 27.85 35.47 -2.93
C ASN A 473 28.93 35.72 -3.99
N ASP A 474 30.20 35.83 -3.60
CA ASP A 474 31.32 36.03 -4.52
C ASP A 474 31.41 34.94 -5.61
N SER A 475 31.00 33.71 -5.28
CA SER A 475 31.01 32.60 -6.24
C SER A 475 29.82 32.68 -7.20
N LEU A 476 28.63 33.00 -6.67
CA LEU A 476 27.44 33.22 -7.48
C LEU A 476 27.61 34.39 -8.45
N GLU A 477 28.28 35.47 -8.02
CA GLU A 477 28.61 36.61 -8.87
C GLU A 477 29.48 36.19 -10.06
N LYS A 478 30.52 35.38 -9.84
CA LYS A 478 31.38 34.88 -10.94
C LYS A 478 30.62 34.00 -11.92
N LEU A 479 29.68 33.17 -11.46
CA LEU A 479 28.79 32.41 -12.34
C LEU A 479 27.91 33.35 -13.16
N THR A 480 27.31 34.34 -12.50
CA THR A 480 26.40 35.33 -13.11
C THR A 480 27.11 36.24 -14.12
N GLN A 481 28.40 36.51 -13.92
CA GLN A 481 29.29 37.23 -14.85
C GLN A 481 29.71 36.39 -16.06
N GLY A 482 29.28 35.14 -16.14
CA GLY A 482 29.44 34.30 -17.31
C GLY A 482 30.57 33.27 -17.23
N LEU A 483 31.24 33.11 -16.08
CA LEU A 483 32.30 32.11 -15.88
C LEU A 483 33.31 32.07 -17.05
N ASN A 484 33.97 33.20 -17.31
CA ASN A 484 34.90 33.39 -18.44
C ASN A 484 34.28 33.12 -19.82
N GLY A 485 33.01 33.48 -20.03
CA GLY A 485 32.28 33.33 -21.30
C GLY A 485 31.60 31.97 -21.50
N LYS A 486 31.77 31.04 -20.56
CA LYS A 486 31.12 29.73 -20.59
C LYS A 486 29.62 29.78 -20.31
N LEU A 487 29.15 30.79 -19.60
CA LEU A 487 27.75 30.95 -19.22
C LEU A 487 27.18 32.22 -19.86
N SER A 488 26.00 32.10 -20.44
CA SER A 488 25.24 33.21 -21.02
C SER A 488 23.89 33.34 -20.33
N ARG A 489 23.47 34.56 -19.98
CA ARG A 489 22.18 34.78 -19.33
C ARG A 489 21.05 34.61 -20.35
N VAL A 490 20.07 33.77 -20.02
CA VAL A 490 18.90 33.50 -20.89
C VAL A 490 17.57 33.88 -20.25
N PHE A 491 17.54 34.04 -18.92
CA PHE A 491 16.40 34.56 -18.18
C PHE A 491 16.86 35.30 -16.94
N GLU A 492 16.14 36.36 -16.58
CA GLU A 492 16.36 37.18 -15.40
C GLU A 492 15.02 37.75 -14.92
N SER A 493 14.84 37.70 -13.60
CA SER A 493 13.77 38.32 -12.82
C SER A 493 14.41 38.93 -11.57
N ASP A 494 13.60 39.54 -10.69
CA ASP A 494 14.10 40.17 -9.47
C ASP A 494 14.85 39.18 -8.54
N SER A 495 14.43 37.91 -8.51
CA SER A 495 15.03 36.90 -7.62
C SER A 495 15.77 35.78 -8.36
N VAL A 496 15.41 35.48 -9.61
CA VAL A 496 15.91 34.30 -10.37
C VAL A 496 16.70 34.69 -11.60
N ILE A 497 17.84 34.02 -11.80
CA ILE A 497 18.69 34.08 -12.99
C ILE A 497 18.88 32.67 -13.54
N ILE A 498 18.71 32.50 -14.84
CA ILE A 498 19.03 31.24 -15.53
C ILE A 498 20.12 31.52 -16.55
N LEU A 499 21.19 30.72 -16.44
CA LEU A 499 22.34 30.79 -17.33
C LEU A 499 22.36 29.56 -18.21
N LYS A 500 22.61 29.74 -19.51
CA LYS A 500 22.83 28.68 -20.48
C LYS A 500 24.31 28.48 -20.73
N VAL A 501 24.75 27.24 -20.77
CA VAL A 501 26.14 26.87 -21.07
C VAL A 501 26.41 27.03 -22.56
N SER A 502 27.44 27.83 -22.88
CA SER A 502 28.01 27.97 -24.22
C SER A 502 28.83 26.71 -24.50
N ARG A 503 28.45 25.94 -25.52
CA ARG A 503 29.17 24.75 -25.99
C ARG A 503 30.05 25.07 -27.19
#